data_AF-A0A6C0KI97-F1
#
_entry.id   AF-A0A6C0KI97-F1
#
_cell.length_a   1.000
_cell.length_b   1.000
_cell.length_c   1.000
_cell.angle_alpha   90.00
_cell.angle_beta   90.00
_cell.angle_gamma   90.00
#
_symmetry.space_group_name_H-M   'P 1'
#
loop_
_entity.id
_entity.type
_entity.pdbx_description
1 polymer ?
#
loop_
_entity_poly.entity_id
_entity_poly.type
_entity_poly.pdbx_seq_one_letter_code
_entity_poly.pdbx_strand_id
1 'polypeptide(L)'
;MDLDLDLNLETFEKFVAYIRYLVIFPDNTCKVYNTLKEISHDICIGHTTVSKCLTDSKTDSCYCYSKITNFRFLIHKLRIPLPKMSIPSQ
;
A
#
# COMPACT_ATOMS: atom_id res chain seq x y z
N MET A 1 -15.99 22.36 -24.51
CA MET A 1 -14.67 21.76 -24.25
C MET A 1 -14.93 20.65 -23.25
N ASP A 2 -15.37 19.52 -23.77
CA ASP A 2 -15.55 18.30 -23.01
C ASP A 2 -14.16 17.69 -22.80
N LEU A 3 -13.56 18.04 -21.67
CA LEU A 3 -12.24 17.55 -21.27
C LEU A 3 -12.38 16.13 -20.73
N ASP A 4 -11.98 15.16 -21.55
CA ASP A 4 -11.23 13.94 -21.19
C ASP A 4 -11.50 13.30 -19.82
N LEU A 5 -12.77 13.04 -19.45
CA LEU A 5 -13.08 12.24 -18.26
C LEU A 5 -12.94 10.72 -18.50
N ASP A 6 -13.07 10.27 -19.75
CA ASP A 6 -13.01 8.84 -20.09
C ASP A 6 -11.58 8.27 -20.12
N LEU A 7 -10.55 9.11 -20.20
CA LEU A 7 -9.14 8.70 -20.18
C LEU A 7 -8.63 8.27 -18.80
N ASN A 8 -9.45 8.39 -17.75
CA ASN A 8 -8.98 8.29 -16.37
C ASN A 8 -9.63 7.19 -15.52
N LEU A 9 -10.77 6.61 -15.91
CA LEU A 9 -11.43 5.58 -15.09
C LEU A 9 -10.65 4.25 -15.10
N GLU A 10 -10.24 3.78 -16.29
CA GLU A 10 -9.48 2.53 -16.41
C GLU A 10 -8.09 2.66 -15.75
N THR A 11 -7.46 3.83 -15.87
CA THR A 11 -6.19 4.17 -15.21
C THR A 11 -6.35 4.22 -13.69
N PHE A 12 -7.46 4.80 -13.21
CA PHE A 12 -7.79 4.88 -11.79
C PHE A 12 -8.09 3.52 -11.18
N GLU A 13 -8.89 2.69 -11.83
CA GLU A 13 -9.18 1.32 -11.37
C GLU A 13 -7.91 0.46 -11.33
N LYS A 14 -7.04 0.58 -12.33
CA LYS A 14 -5.72 -0.06 -12.36
C LYS A 14 -4.85 0.42 -11.19
N PHE A 15 -4.85 1.72 -10.90
CA PHE A 15 -4.13 2.29 -9.77
C PHE A 15 -4.64 1.74 -8.44
N VAL A 16 -5.96 1.72 -8.24
CA VAL A 16 -6.57 1.16 -7.02
C VAL A 16 -6.23 -0.33 -6.85
N ALA A 17 -6.26 -1.10 -7.94
CA ALA A 17 -5.86 -2.52 -7.93
C ALA A 17 -4.37 -2.75 -7.65
N TYR A 18 -3.53 -1.74 -7.88
CA TYR A 18 -2.09 -1.75 -7.59
C TYR A 18 -1.78 -1.42 -6.14
N ILE A 19 -2.71 -0.85 -5.38
CA ILE A 19 -2.49 -0.52 -3.96
C ILE A 19 -2.57 -1.80 -3.12
N ARG A 20 -1.54 -2.05 -2.31
CA ARG A 20 -1.44 -3.25 -1.44
C ARG A 20 -1.25 -2.92 0.03
N TYR A 21 -0.73 -1.74 0.33
CA TYR A 21 -0.40 -1.33 1.69
C TYR A 21 -0.77 0.14 1.90
N LEU A 22 -1.25 0.44 3.10
CA LEU A 22 -1.43 1.78 3.63
C LEU A 22 -0.44 1.97 4.78
N VAL A 23 0.29 3.08 4.78
CA VAL A 23 1.17 3.46 5.89
C VAL A 23 0.74 4.79 6.47
N ILE A 24 0.54 4.81 7.78
CA ILE A 24 0.29 6.03 8.55
C ILE A 24 1.59 6.47 9.19
N PHE A 25 1.96 7.71 8.92
CA PHE A 25 3.16 8.39 9.39
C PHE A 25 2.94 9.04 10.76
N PRO A 26 4.01 9.42 11.49
CA PRO A 26 3.90 10.03 12.82
C PRO A 26 3.13 11.34 12.86
N ASP A 27 3.08 12.06 11.75
CA ASP A 27 2.33 13.32 11.58
C ASP A 27 0.86 13.07 11.18
N ASN A 28 0.40 11.83 11.24
CA ASN A 28 -0.92 11.36 10.80
C ASN A 28 -1.15 11.51 9.29
N THR A 29 -0.12 11.77 8.50
CA THR A 29 -0.23 11.67 7.04
C THR A 29 -0.26 10.20 6.62
N CYS A 30 -0.85 9.94 5.45
CA CYS A 30 -1.03 8.60 4.93
C CYS A 30 -0.42 8.51 3.54
N LYS A 31 0.25 7.39 3.27
CA LYS A 31 0.69 7.04 1.91
C LYS A 31 0.33 5.59 1.60
N VAL A 32 0.06 5.33 0.33
CA VAL A 32 -0.23 3.99 -0.18
C VAL A 32 0.95 3.45 -0.98
N TYR A 33 1.15 2.15 -0.93
CA TYR A 33 2.27 1.46 -1.56
C TYR A 33 1.81 0.16 -2.20
N ASN A 34 2.55 -0.29 -3.22
CA ASN A 34 2.34 -1.60 -3.82
C ASN A 34 3.30 -2.64 -3.25
N THR A 35 4.52 -2.24 -2.86
CA THR A 35 5.54 -3.18 -2.41
C THR A 35 6.14 -2.82 -1.05
N LEU A 36 6.55 -3.84 -0.29
CA LEU A 36 7.27 -3.65 0.97
C LEU A 36 8.64 -2.96 0.78
N LYS A 37 9.20 -3.01 -0.42
CA LYS A 37 10.47 -2.35 -0.76
C LYS A 37 10.30 -0.82 -0.79
N GLU A 38 9.21 -0.32 -1.37
CA GLU A 38 8.90 1.11 -1.38
C GLU A 38 8.72 1.63 0.06
N ILE A 39 7.96 0.89 0.88
CA ILE A 39 7.80 1.21 2.30
C ILE A 39 9.17 1.27 2.98
N SER A 40 9.99 0.24 2.77
CA SER A 40 11.31 0.12 3.38
C SER A 40 12.22 1.30 3.06
N HIS A 41 12.19 1.76 1.81
CA HIS A 41 12.93 2.93 1.35
C HIS A 41 12.43 4.22 2.04
N ASP A 42 11.12 4.43 2.11
CA ASP A 42 10.53 5.69 2.62
C ASP A 42 10.64 5.83 4.15
N ILE A 43 10.43 4.74 4.90
CA ILE A 43 10.44 4.79 6.38
C ILE A 43 11.77 4.33 7.00
N CYS A 44 12.75 3.96 6.17
CA CYS A 44 14.07 3.46 6.56
C CYS A 44 14.04 2.25 7.51
N ILE A 45 13.08 1.33 7.31
CA ILE A 45 12.96 0.06 8.04
C ILE A 45 13.14 -1.08 7.05
N GLY A 46 13.92 -2.11 7.38
CA GLY A 46 14.15 -3.24 6.48
C GLY A 46 12.85 -3.95 6.07
N HIS A 47 12.68 -4.20 4.76
CA HIS A 47 11.49 -4.88 4.22
C HIS A 47 11.21 -6.24 4.88
N THR A 48 12.25 -6.97 5.32
CA THR A 48 12.11 -8.23 6.05
C THR A 48 11.53 -8.05 7.45
N THR A 49 11.86 -6.94 8.12
CA THR A 49 11.27 -6.57 9.42
C THR A 49 9.78 -6.26 9.26
N VAL A 50 9.43 -5.47 8.24
CA VAL A 50 8.03 -5.16 7.92
C VAL A 50 7.26 -6.44 7.59
N SER A 51 7.84 -7.31 6.75
CA SER A 51 7.20 -8.58 6.37
C SER A 51 6.96 -9.49 7.57
N LYS A 52 7.95 -9.67 8.46
CA LYS A 52 7.79 -10.49 9.67
C LYS A 52 6.70 -9.92 10.57
N CYS A 53 6.72 -8.61 10.81
CA CYS A 53 5.73 -7.97 11.66
C CYS A 53 4.30 -8.08 11.12
N LEU A 54 4.11 -8.03 9.79
CA LEU A 54 2.81 -8.27 9.17
C LEU A 54 2.38 -9.74 9.28
N THR A 55 3.30 -10.71 9.15
CA THR A 55 2.99 -12.14 9.29
C THR A 55 2.65 -12.53 10.72
N ASP A 56 3.36 -11.95 11.69
CA ASP A 56 3.17 -12.25 13.11
C ASP A 56 1.94 -11.56 13.70
N SER A 57 1.40 -10.56 13.00
CA SER A 57 0.18 -9.88 13.42
C SER A 57 -1.05 -10.76 13.20
N LYS A 58 -1.90 -10.84 14.23
CA LYS A 58 -3.24 -11.45 14.12
C LYS A 58 -4.20 -10.64 13.23
N THR A 59 -3.78 -9.46 12.81
CA THR A 59 -4.54 -8.52 11.99
C THR A 59 -3.74 -8.18 10.74
N ASP A 60 -4.37 -7.63 9.70
CA ASP A 60 -3.62 -7.10 8.55
C ASP A 60 -2.81 -5.82 8.87
N SER A 61 -2.76 -5.40 10.14
CA SER A 61 -2.03 -4.22 10.61
C SER A 61 -0.81 -4.59 11.45
N CYS A 62 0.27 -3.84 11.33
CA CYS A 62 1.46 -3.94 12.17
C CYS A 62 2.01 -2.55 12.52
N TYR A 63 2.57 -2.40 13.71
CA TYR A 63 3.36 -1.23 14.08
C TYR A 63 4.85 -1.49 13.87
N CYS A 64 5.50 -0.64 13.09
CA CYS A 64 6.93 -0.66 12.89
C CYS A 64 7.58 0.55 13.55
N TYR A 65 8.80 0.36 14.07
CA TYR A 65 9.58 1.40 14.72
C TYR A 65 10.91 1.56 14.01
N SER A 66 11.18 2.77 13.53
CA SER A 66 12.48 3.09 12.95
C SER A 66 13.45 3.47 14.05
N LYS A 67 14.53 2.69 14.19
CA LYS A 67 15.58 2.97 15.18
C LYS A 67 16.40 4.21 14.83
N ILE A 68 16.42 4.61 13.56
CA ILE A 68 17.21 5.75 13.08
C ILE A 68 16.49 7.05 13.44
N THR A 69 15.18 7.11 13.16
CA THR A 69 14.38 8.34 13.34
C THR A 69 13.60 8.37 14.65
N ASN A 70 13.55 7.26 15.39
CA ASN A 70 12.71 7.05 16.57
C ASN A 70 11.21 7.26 16.31
N PHE A 71 10.79 7.07 15.06
CA PHE A 71 9.41 7.22 14.64
C PHE A 71 8.67 5.88 14.59
N ARG A 72 7.39 5.93 14.93
CA ARG A 72 6.46 4.81 14.82
C ARG A 72 5.58 4.99 13.60
N PHE A 73 5.46 3.92 12.83
CA PHE A 73 4.62 3.83 11.64
C PHE A 73 3.60 2.72 11.84
N LEU A 74 2.39 2.92 11.35
CA LEU A 74 1.38 1.86 11.26
C LEU A 74 1.27 1.43 9.81
N ILE A 75 1.48 0.15 9.56
CA ILE A 75 1.43 -0.45 8.22
C ILE A 75 0.22 -1.38 8.19
N HIS A 76 -0.70 -1.15 7.26
CA HIS A 76 -1.89 -1.97 7.06
C HIS A 76 -1.89 -2.58 5.65
N LYS A 77 -2.02 -3.89 5.57
CA LYS A 77 -2.14 -4.63 4.32
C LYS A 77 -3.58 -4.57 3.84
N LEU A 78 -3.79 -4.04 2.64
CA LEU A 78 -5.10 -3.88 2.04
C LEU A 78 -5.49 -5.15 1.29
N ARG A 79 -6.69 -5.64 1.57
CA ARG A 79 -7.33 -6.74 0.83
C ARG A 79 -8.32 -6.15 -0.16
N ILE A 80 -7.81 -5.48 -1.18
CA ILE A 80 -8.65 -4.98 -2.27
C ILE A 80 -8.97 -6.18 -3.18
N PRO A 81 -10.24 -6.60 -3.30
CA PRO A 81 -10.61 -7.61 -4.26
C PRO A 81 -10.33 -7.07 -5.65
N LEU A 82 -9.55 -7.81 -6.45
CA LEU A 82 -9.30 -7.43 -7.83
C LEU A 82 -10.64 -7.38 -8.57
N PRO A 83 -10.90 -6.34 -9.38
CA PRO A 83 -12.04 -6.36 -10.28
C PRO A 83 -11.90 -7.60 -11.17
N LYS A 84 -12.95 -8.40 -11.26
CA LYS A 84 -12.98 -9.58 -12.14
C LYS A 84 -12.93 -9.06 -13.57
N MET A 85 -11.75 -9.00 -14.15
CA MET A 85 -11.60 -8.74 -15.57
C MET A 85 -12.20 -9.94 -16.31
N SER A 86 -13.35 -9.75 -16.94
CA SER A 86 -13.89 -10.71 -17.90
C SER A 86 -12.90 -10.81 -19.05
N ILE A 87 -12.12 -11.89 -19.08
CA ILE A 87 -11.28 -12.23 -20.23
C ILE A 87 -12.25 -12.53 -21.38
N PRO A 88 -12.25 -11.77 -22.49
CA PRO A 88 -13.02 -12.17 -23.66
C PRO A 88 -12.45 -13.49 -24.16
N SER A 89 -13.24 -14.54 -24.03
CA SER A 89 -13.00 -15.83 -24.68
C SER A 89 -12.91 -15.61 -26.19
N GLN A 90 -11.72 -15.82 -26.74
CA GLN A 90 -11.52 -16.09 -28.17
C GLN A 90 -11.86 -17.54 -28.48
#